data_AF-A0AA39MQ68-F1
#
_entry.id   AF-A0AA39MQ68-F1
#
_cell.length_a   1.000
_cell.length_b   1.000
_cell.length_c   1.000
_cell.angle_alpha   90.00
_cell.angle_beta   90.00
_cell.angle_gamma   90.00
#
_symmetry.space_group_name_H-M   'P 1'
#
loop_
_entity.id
_entity.type
_entity.pdbx_description
1 polymer ?
#
loop_
_entity_poly.entity_id
_entity_poly.type
_entity_poly.pdbx_seq_one_letter_code
_entity_poly.pdbx_strand_id
1 'polypeptide(L)'
;MSPSTPKHDSKERLPVYDTLRCLYDMEASVFHIVDYLMTKVPTCAPDSQETSLTILKPLNDSAVDFLIPVVKAWSDASEVVHCFASCLHPLAEMSCAADHYHSMRQNVQIAREVLPFLDGTIISIEAQLIAELQRLSDKESQIHSLQCCSWSSLPSPALANLLVDLPQLLYALRHYCRSVLQYLSIIESFVVHLNDFFSDKRRAGAFGRHEEFVKGLNNFAEVMDKSQQYAWRHPYVLEWKAERSCRHYLIPKDQSTGVDRLQILVILLILSPPIIMIYLAFV
;
A
#
# COMPACT_ATOMS: atom_id res chain seq x y z
N MET A 1 26.99 -52.07 10.16
CA MET A 1 25.94 -51.44 9.33
C MET A 1 24.82 -51.02 10.27
N SER A 2 24.78 -49.72 10.62
CA SER A 2 23.69 -49.13 11.39
C SER A 2 22.97 -48.14 10.47
N PRO A 3 21.63 -48.11 10.44
CA PRO A 3 20.89 -47.30 9.50
C PRO A 3 20.94 -45.83 9.93
N SER A 4 21.34 -44.97 9.01
CA SER A 4 21.25 -43.52 9.09
C SER A 4 19.77 -43.11 9.14
N THR A 5 19.33 -42.57 10.26
CA THR A 5 18.07 -41.81 10.35
C THR A 5 18.18 -40.53 9.52
N PRO A 6 17.12 -40.15 8.79
CA PRO A 6 17.14 -38.94 7.97
C PRO A 6 17.13 -37.71 8.87
N LYS A 7 18.00 -36.74 8.56
CA LYS A 7 17.94 -35.39 9.12
C LYS A 7 16.61 -34.77 8.73
N HIS A 8 15.74 -34.60 9.72
CA HIS A 8 14.59 -33.70 9.61
C HIS A 8 15.15 -32.29 9.61
N ASP A 9 15.16 -31.61 8.46
CA ASP A 9 15.35 -30.16 8.42
C ASP A 9 14.18 -29.52 9.16
N SER A 10 14.41 -29.21 10.43
CA SER A 10 13.51 -28.38 11.21
C SER A 10 13.59 -26.98 10.64
N LYS A 11 12.63 -26.63 9.76
CA LYS A 11 12.24 -25.23 9.57
C LYS A 11 11.87 -24.70 10.95
N GLU A 12 12.81 -24.00 11.58
CA GLU A 12 12.64 -23.34 12.86
C GLU A 12 11.42 -22.43 12.71
N ARG A 13 10.31 -22.81 13.36
CA ARG A 13 9.11 -21.99 13.35
C ARG A 13 9.46 -20.75 14.17
N LEU A 14 9.52 -19.60 13.51
CA LEU A 14 9.73 -18.32 14.18
C LEU A 14 8.71 -18.19 15.33
N PRO A 15 9.13 -17.70 16.51
CA PRO A 15 8.21 -17.32 17.56
C PRO A 15 7.07 -16.47 16.98
N VAL A 16 5.84 -16.66 17.45
CA VAL A 16 4.68 -15.97 16.87
C VAL A 16 4.79 -14.44 17.01
N TYR A 17 5.52 -13.95 18.01
CA TYR A 17 5.89 -12.53 18.14
C TYR A 17 6.71 -12.03 16.94
N ASP A 18 7.73 -12.77 16.53
CA ASP A 18 8.52 -12.45 15.34
C ASP A 18 7.67 -12.54 14.07
N THR A 19 6.71 -13.46 14.02
CA THR A 19 5.74 -13.55 12.90
C THR A 19 4.91 -12.28 12.77
N LEU A 20 4.40 -11.72 13.87
CA LEU A 20 3.60 -10.49 13.85
C LEU A 20 4.42 -9.27 13.46
N ARG A 21 5.64 -9.15 13.99
CA ARG A 21 6.57 -8.08 13.59
C ARG A 21 6.93 -8.20 12.11
N CYS A 22 7.28 -9.39 11.64
CA CYS A 22 7.59 -9.60 10.24
C CYS A 22 6.37 -9.34 9.34
N LEU A 23 5.16 -9.70 9.76
CA LEU A 23 3.95 -9.34 9.01
C LEU A 23 3.83 -7.82 8.86
N TYR A 24 4.00 -7.07 9.96
CA TYR A 24 4.00 -5.61 9.94
C TYR A 24 5.06 -5.05 8.98
N ASP A 25 6.31 -5.47 9.12
CA ASP A 25 7.42 -4.93 8.33
C ASP A 25 7.24 -5.20 6.84
N MET A 26 6.74 -6.39 6.47
CA MET A 26 6.52 -6.76 5.07
C MET A 26 5.31 -6.01 4.49
N GLU A 27 4.22 -5.89 5.25
CA GLU A 27 3.03 -5.12 4.84
C GLU A 27 3.37 -3.64 4.65
N ALA A 28 4.06 -3.03 5.61
CA ALA A 28 4.51 -1.64 5.51
C ALA A 28 5.44 -1.44 4.31
N SER A 29 6.29 -2.42 4.00
CA SER A 29 7.16 -2.37 2.81
C SER A 29 6.37 -2.40 1.51
N VAL A 30 5.29 -3.19 1.42
CA VAL A 30 4.36 -3.17 0.27
C VAL A 30 3.74 -1.78 0.12
N PHE A 31 3.17 -1.25 1.20
CA PHE A 31 2.59 0.09 1.21
C PHE A 31 3.59 1.16 0.77
N HIS A 32 4.78 1.18 1.38
CA HIS A 32 5.78 2.21 1.11
C HIS A 32 6.33 2.17 -0.32
N ILE A 33 6.51 0.98 -0.91
CA ILE A 33 6.94 0.88 -2.31
C ILE A 33 5.86 1.43 -3.24
N VAL A 34 4.60 1.04 -3.04
CA VAL A 34 3.50 1.51 -3.89
C VAL A 34 3.31 3.02 -3.74
N ASP A 35 3.32 3.53 -2.51
CA ASP A 35 3.22 4.96 -2.21
C ASP A 35 4.37 5.76 -2.83
N TYR A 36 5.59 5.22 -2.73
CA TYR A 36 6.78 5.80 -3.35
C TYR A 36 6.62 5.89 -4.86
N LEU A 37 6.22 4.81 -5.54
CA LEU A 37 6.04 4.80 -6.99
C LEU A 37 4.93 5.79 -7.42
N MET A 38 3.79 5.76 -6.73
CA MET A 38 2.66 6.67 -6.96
C MET A 38 3.01 8.14 -6.75
N THR A 39 4.02 8.45 -5.94
CA THR A 39 4.46 9.82 -5.67
C THR A 39 5.63 10.25 -6.55
N LYS A 40 6.64 9.40 -6.70
CA LYS A 40 7.91 9.75 -7.35
C LYS A 40 7.86 9.74 -8.86
N VAL A 41 7.25 8.72 -9.47
CA VAL A 41 7.14 8.65 -10.93
C VAL A 41 6.43 9.90 -11.47
N PRO A 42 5.28 10.34 -10.93
CA PRO A 42 4.61 11.56 -11.42
C PRO A 42 5.40 12.84 -11.15
N THR A 43 6.18 12.90 -10.06
CA THR A 43 7.03 14.06 -9.72
C THR A 43 8.22 14.20 -10.65
N CYS A 44 8.80 13.09 -11.10
CA CYS A 44 9.87 13.07 -12.11
C CYS A 44 9.36 13.37 -13.52
N ALA A 45 8.03 13.39 -13.71
CA ALA A 45 7.36 13.47 -14.99
C ALA A 45 6.23 14.53 -15.02
N PRO A 46 6.48 15.80 -14.65
CA PRO A 46 5.40 16.78 -14.49
C PRO A 46 4.60 17.02 -15.79
N ASP A 47 5.25 16.91 -16.96
CA ASP A 47 4.62 17.04 -18.27
C ASP A 47 3.90 15.77 -18.75
N SER A 48 4.16 14.60 -18.16
CA SER A 48 3.50 13.33 -18.49
C SER A 48 2.90 12.66 -17.26
N GLN A 49 2.47 13.50 -16.32
CA GLN A 49 1.96 13.06 -15.04
C GLN A 49 0.72 12.17 -15.17
N GLU A 50 -0.19 12.54 -16.08
CA GLU A 50 -1.40 11.76 -16.40
C GLU A 50 -1.05 10.38 -16.98
N THR A 51 -0.10 10.33 -17.93
CA THR A 51 0.39 9.06 -18.50
C THR A 51 1.01 8.17 -17.43
N SER A 52 1.88 8.75 -16.59
CA SER A 52 2.56 8.04 -15.50
C SER A 52 1.56 7.47 -14.49
N LEU A 53 0.56 8.26 -14.10
CA LEU A 53 -0.51 7.83 -13.21
C LEU A 53 -1.40 6.77 -13.84
N THR A 54 -1.66 6.86 -15.15
CA THR A 54 -2.42 5.85 -15.88
C THR A 54 -1.71 4.50 -15.91
N ILE A 55 -0.39 4.49 -16.10
CA ILE A 55 0.43 3.27 -16.04
C ILE A 55 0.45 2.68 -14.62
N LEU A 56 0.51 3.53 -13.59
CA LEU A 56 0.58 3.08 -12.19
C LEU A 56 -0.76 2.73 -11.56
N LYS A 57 -1.87 3.22 -12.10
CA LYS A 57 -3.20 2.99 -11.53
C LYS A 57 -3.51 1.49 -11.32
N PRO A 58 -3.27 0.59 -12.29
CA PRO A 58 -3.46 -0.85 -12.07
C PRO A 58 -2.67 -1.38 -10.88
N LEU A 59 -1.45 -0.90 -10.64
CA LEU A 59 -0.62 -1.29 -9.49
C LEU A 59 -1.27 -0.87 -8.19
N ASN A 60 -1.68 0.39 -8.10
CA ASN A 60 -2.30 0.94 -6.91
C ASN A 60 -3.59 0.18 -6.57
N ASP A 61 -4.46 0.00 -7.56
CA ASP A 61 -5.75 -0.69 -7.39
C ASP A 61 -5.51 -2.14 -6.93
N SER A 62 -4.60 -2.87 -7.60
CA SER A 62 -4.25 -4.26 -7.21
C SER A 62 -3.61 -4.34 -5.82
N ALA A 63 -2.83 -3.34 -5.41
CA ALA A 63 -2.21 -3.30 -4.10
C ALA A 63 -3.24 -3.02 -2.99
N VAL A 64 -4.22 -2.13 -3.26
CA VAL A 64 -5.35 -1.88 -2.35
C VAL A 64 -6.20 -3.16 -2.20
N ASP A 65 -6.55 -3.80 -3.32
CA ASP A 65 -7.30 -5.06 -3.32
C ASP A 65 -6.58 -6.20 -2.58
N PHE A 66 -5.24 -6.15 -2.51
CA PHE A 66 -4.44 -7.08 -1.74
C PHE A 66 -4.35 -6.70 -0.25
N LEU A 67 -4.12 -5.44 0.08
CA LEU A 67 -3.87 -4.99 1.46
C LEU A 67 -5.15 -4.97 2.29
N ILE A 68 -6.32 -4.62 1.73
CA ILE A 68 -7.61 -4.63 2.45
C ILE A 68 -7.89 -5.98 3.12
N PRO A 69 -7.90 -7.12 2.38
CA PRO A 69 -8.15 -8.41 3.00
C PRO A 69 -7.02 -8.82 3.96
N VAL A 70 -5.77 -8.44 3.71
CA VAL A 70 -4.67 -8.71 4.66
C VAL A 70 -4.92 -8.04 6.01
N VAL A 71 -5.19 -6.74 6.04
CA VAL A 71 -5.39 -6.01 7.30
C VAL A 71 -6.66 -6.44 8.00
N LYS A 72 -7.71 -6.78 7.25
CA LYS A 72 -8.97 -7.29 7.82
C LYS A 72 -8.79 -8.68 8.45
N ALA A 73 -8.12 -9.60 7.75
CA ALA A 73 -7.81 -10.91 8.29
C ALA A 73 -6.96 -10.82 9.57
N TRP A 74 -5.97 -9.92 9.58
CA TRP A 74 -5.14 -9.69 10.75
C TRP A 74 -5.95 -9.15 11.95
N SER A 75 -6.83 -8.18 11.71
CA SER A 75 -7.71 -7.63 12.75
C SER A 75 -8.65 -8.69 13.30
N ASP A 76 -9.32 -9.42 12.44
CA ASP A 76 -10.25 -10.47 12.85
C ASP A 76 -9.53 -11.59 13.63
N ALA A 77 -8.29 -11.92 13.25
CA ALA A 77 -7.47 -12.87 13.99
C ALA A 77 -7.19 -12.40 15.43
N SER A 78 -6.89 -11.11 15.61
CA SER A 78 -6.68 -10.51 16.94
C SER A 78 -7.94 -10.65 17.81
N GLU A 79 -9.11 -10.31 17.27
CA GLU A 79 -10.40 -10.40 17.97
C GLU A 79 -10.73 -11.84 18.36
N VAL A 80 -10.50 -12.80 17.47
CA VAL A 80 -10.73 -14.23 17.76
C VAL A 80 -9.82 -14.72 18.89
N VAL A 81 -8.54 -14.35 18.86
CA VAL A 81 -7.59 -14.70 19.93
C VAL A 81 -7.98 -14.04 21.25
N HIS A 82 -8.43 -12.79 21.22
CA HIS A 82 -8.94 -12.12 22.41
C HIS A 82 -10.18 -12.81 22.98
N CYS A 83 -11.08 -13.30 22.13
CA CYS A 83 -12.23 -14.10 22.55
C CYS A 83 -11.81 -15.39 23.24
N PHE A 84 -10.84 -16.14 22.70
CA PHE A 84 -10.29 -17.34 23.37
C PHE A 84 -9.62 -17.01 24.70
N ALA A 85 -8.97 -15.86 24.80
CA ALA A 85 -8.31 -15.42 26.03
C ALA A 85 -9.32 -15.03 27.13
N SER A 86 -10.52 -14.58 26.72
CA SER A 86 -11.57 -14.08 27.61
C SER A 86 -12.63 -15.13 27.96
N CYS A 87 -12.79 -16.18 27.15
CA CYS A 87 -13.87 -17.17 27.27
C CYS A 87 -13.37 -18.62 27.31
N LEU A 88 -13.88 -19.40 28.27
CA LEU A 88 -13.52 -20.82 28.48
C LEU A 88 -14.47 -21.81 27.78
N HIS A 89 -15.26 -21.34 26.82
CA HIS A 89 -16.33 -22.10 26.15
C HIS A 89 -16.23 -22.01 24.62
N PRO A 90 -16.85 -22.94 23.87
CA PRO A 90 -16.61 -23.08 22.43
C PRO A 90 -17.01 -21.84 21.62
N LEU A 91 -16.23 -21.51 20.59
CA LEU A 91 -16.48 -20.35 19.72
C LEU A 91 -17.88 -20.36 19.08
N ALA A 92 -18.41 -21.55 18.78
CA ALA A 92 -19.75 -21.74 18.19
C ALA A 92 -20.90 -21.23 19.08
N GLU A 93 -20.68 -21.08 20.39
CA GLU A 93 -21.65 -20.51 21.33
C GLU A 93 -21.56 -18.98 21.40
N MET A 94 -20.55 -18.36 20.76
CA MET A 94 -20.30 -16.92 20.71
C MET A 94 -20.40 -16.40 19.27
N SER A 95 -21.59 -15.95 18.87
CA SER A 95 -21.85 -15.53 17.48
C SER A 95 -20.82 -14.53 16.92
N CYS A 96 -20.44 -13.52 17.70
CA CYS A 96 -19.46 -12.51 17.29
C CYS A 96 -18.07 -13.11 17.00
N ALA A 97 -17.59 -14.02 17.86
CA ALA A 97 -16.29 -14.66 17.69
C ALA A 97 -16.28 -15.62 16.49
N ALA A 98 -17.39 -16.32 16.25
CA ALA A 98 -17.58 -17.13 15.06
C ALA A 98 -17.58 -16.29 13.77
N ASP A 99 -18.23 -15.12 13.79
CA ASP A 99 -18.25 -14.19 12.66
C ASP A 99 -16.83 -13.68 12.32
N HIS A 100 -16.07 -13.25 13.33
CA HIS A 100 -14.66 -12.86 13.14
C HIS A 100 -13.80 -14.02 12.65
N TYR A 101 -13.99 -15.24 13.16
CA TYR A 101 -13.25 -16.41 12.68
C TYR A 101 -13.53 -16.70 11.21
N HIS A 102 -14.80 -16.70 10.80
CA HIS A 102 -15.16 -16.93 9.40
C HIS A 102 -14.69 -15.78 8.49
N SER A 103 -14.83 -14.53 8.94
CA SER A 103 -14.34 -13.35 8.23
C SER A 103 -12.82 -13.39 8.06
N MET A 104 -12.06 -13.74 9.10
CA MET A 104 -10.61 -13.92 9.03
C MET A 104 -10.25 -14.92 7.92
N ARG A 105 -10.81 -16.14 7.97
CA ARG A 105 -10.54 -17.20 6.97
C ARG A 105 -10.88 -16.74 5.55
N GLN A 106 -12.01 -16.08 5.38
CA GLN A 106 -12.44 -15.55 4.09
C GLN A 106 -11.47 -14.51 3.56
N ASN A 107 -11.03 -13.57 4.39
CA ASN A 107 -10.09 -12.52 3.97
C ASN A 107 -8.70 -13.07 3.64
N VAL A 108 -8.20 -14.05 4.40
CA VAL A 108 -6.95 -14.74 4.01
C VAL A 108 -7.09 -15.40 2.65
N GLN A 109 -8.24 -16.04 2.38
CA GLN A 109 -8.50 -16.66 1.08
C GLN A 109 -8.58 -15.63 -0.06
N ILE A 110 -9.28 -14.51 0.14
CA ILE A 110 -9.33 -13.41 -0.83
C ILE A 110 -7.91 -12.89 -1.12
N ALA A 111 -7.08 -12.65 -0.10
CA ALA A 111 -5.71 -12.17 -0.30
C ALA A 111 -4.86 -13.17 -1.12
N ARG A 112 -5.06 -14.48 -0.93
CA ARG A 112 -4.41 -15.53 -1.75
C ARG A 112 -4.88 -15.50 -3.20
N GLU A 113 -6.16 -15.26 -3.43
CA GLU A 113 -6.75 -15.19 -4.78
C GLU A 113 -6.33 -13.93 -5.52
N VAL A 114 -6.13 -12.81 -4.83
CA VAL A 114 -5.70 -11.53 -5.40
C VAL A 114 -4.21 -11.53 -5.75
N LEU A 115 -3.35 -12.21 -4.97
CA LEU A 115 -1.89 -12.17 -5.18
C LEU A 115 -1.44 -12.47 -6.62
N PRO A 116 -1.94 -13.50 -7.33
CA PRO A 116 -1.57 -13.76 -8.72
C PRO A 116 -1.89 -12.60 -9.67
N PHE A 117 -3.00 -11.89 -9.44
CA PHE A 117 -3.36 -10.72 -10.24
C PHE A 117 -2.40 -9.56 -9.98
N LEU A 118 -2.08 -9.28 -8.71
CA LEU A 118 -1.06 -8.28 -8.35
C LEU A 118 0.31 -8.62 -8.96
N ASP A 119 0.74 -9.88 -8.89
CA ASP A 119 1.97 -10.36 -9.50
C ASP A 119 1.98 -10.13 -11.03
N GLY A 120 0.85 -10.40 -11.70
CA GLY A 120 0.68 -10.14 -13.13
C GLY A 120 0.70 -8.65 -13.48
N THR A 121 0.05 -7.82 -12.65
CA THR A 121 0.06 -6.36 -12.79
C THR A 121 1.48 -5.81 -12.68
N ILE A 122 2.26 -6.25 -11.68
CA ILE A 122 3.64 -5.79 -11.48
C ILE A 122 4.50 -6.09 -12.72
N ILE A 123 4.35 -7.27 -13.32
CA ILE A 123 5.08 -7.63 -14.55
C ILE A 123 4.61 -6.78 -15.74
N SER A 124 3.30 -6.54 -15.85
CA SER A 124 2.72 -5.80 -16.98
C SER A 124 3.12 -4.32 -17.01
N ILE A 125 3.18 -3.68 -15.84
CA ILE A 125 3.53 -2.25 -15.74
C ILE A 125 5.03 -2.01 -15.86
N GLU A 126 5.89 -3.01 -15.57
CA GLU A 126 7.35 -2.83 -15.53
C GLU A 126 7.88 -2.27 -16.85
N ALA A 127 7.58 -2.93 -17.97
CA ALA A 127 8.03 -2.50 -19.28
C ALA A 127 7.46 -1.11 -19.67
N GLN A 128 6.22 -0.83 -19.28
CA GLN A 128 5.56 0.44 -19.57
C GLN A 128 6.20 1.60 -18.79
N LEU A 129 6.49 1.38 -17.50
CA LEU A 129 7.17 2.35 -16.65
C LEU A 129 8.60 2.60 -17.11
N ILE A 130 9.35 1.55 -17.43
CA ILE A 130 10.72 1.69 -17.96
C ILE A 130 10.71 2.51 -19.24
N ALA A 131 9.82 2.18 -20.19
CA ALA A 131 9.74 2.91 -21.46
C ALA A 131 9.36 4.38 -21.26
N GLU A 132 8.41 4.68 -20.38
CA GLU A 132 8.00 6.06 -20.10
C GLU A 132 9.11 6.86 -19.41
N LEU A 133 9.78 6.27 -18.41
CA LEU A 133 10.90 6.91 -17.72
C LEU A 133 12.11 7.12 -18.65
N GLN A 134 12.41 6.16 -19.53
CA GLN A 134 13.47 6.31 -20.55
C GLN A 134 13.13 7.44 -21.52
N ARG A 135 11.90 7.47 -22.03
CA ARG A 135 11.41 8.54 -22.91
C ARG A 135 11.55 9.92 -22.26
N LEU A 136 11.30 10.02 -20.95
CA LEU A 136 11.50 11.25 -20.19
C LEU A 136 12.97 11.63 -20.05
N SER A 137 13.82 10.65 -19.75
CA SER A 137 15.27 10.85 -19.64
C SER A 137 15.88 11.31 -20.97
N ASP A 138 15.43 10.74 -22.09
CA ASP A 138 15.87 11.12 -23.43
C ASP A 138 15.43 12.54 -23.78
N LYS A 139 14.17 12.90 -23.44
CA LYS A 139 13.65 14.25 -23.62
C LYS A 139 14.45 15.27 -22.80
N GLU A 140 14.75 14.96 -21.54
CA GLU A 140 15.58 15.80 -20.68
C GLU A 140 16.98 16.01 -21.28
N SER A 141 17.62 14.92 -21.72
CA SER A 141 18.93 14.94 -22.37
C SER A 141 18.94 15.76 -23.68
N GLN A 142 17.87 15.69 -24.48
CA GLN A 142 17.72 16.50 -25.69
C GLN A 142 17.55 17.99 -25.37
N ILE A 143 16.79 18.33 -24.33
CA ILE A 143 16.66 19.73 -23.89
C ILE A 143 18.03 20.26 -23.42
N HIS A 144 18.79 19.46 -22.67
CA HIS A 144 20.13 19.83 -22.23
C HIS A 144 21.11 20.06 -23.39
N SER A 145 21.12 19.19 -24.40
CA SER A 145 22.00 19.35 -25.56
C SER A 145 21.66 20.59 -26.39
N LEU A 146 20.38 21.00 -26.42
CA LEU A 146 19.92 22.23 -27.06
C LEU A 146 20.18 23.49 -26.22
N GLN A 147 20.24 23.37 -24.88
CA GLN A 147 20.42 24.49 -23.94
C GLN A 147 21.87 24.67 -23.47
N CYS A 148 22.86 24.24 -24.26
CA CYS A 148 24.29 24.08 -23.96
C CYS A 148 25.04 25.26 -23.26
N CYS A 149 24.38 26.40 -22.99
CA CYS A 149 24.91 27.56 -22.28
C CYS A 149 24.29 27.82 -20.89
N SER A 150 23.36 26.98 -20.41
CA SER A 150 22.74 27.14 -19.09
C SER A 150 23.25 26.09 -18.10
N TRP A 151 24.06 26.51 -17.12
CA TRP A 151 24.57 25.64 -16.05
C TRP A 151 23.48 25.18 -15.05
N SER A 152 22.23 25.63 -15.20
CA SER A 152 21.12 25.27 -14.30
C SER A 152 20.40 23.98 -14.69
N SER A 153 20.81 23.32 -15.77
CA SER A 153 20.10 22.20 -16.36
C SER A 153 21.02 20.97 -16.38
N LEU A 154 21.23 20.30 -15.24
CA LEU A 154 21.74 18.92 -15.23
C LEU A 154 20.56 17.95 -15.23
N PRO A 155 20.68 16.78 -15.89
CA PRO A 155 19.61 15.77 -15.88
C PRO A 155 19.30 15.37 -14.44
N SER A 156 18.01 15.28 -14.12
CA SER A 156 17.50 15.05 -12.78
C SER A 156 18.08 13.74 -12.22
N PRO A 157 18.93 13.81 -11.17
CA PRO A 157 19.49 12.61 -10.53
C PRO A 157 18.38 11.67 -10.04
N ALA A 158 17.21 12.23 -9.70
CA ALA A 158 16.06 11.47 -9.25
C ALA A 158 15.48 10.56 -10.34
N LEU A 159 15.43 11.02 -11.60
CA LEU A 159 14.90 10.22 -12.72
C LEU A 159 15.86 9.07 -13.08
N ALA A 160 17.16 9.35 -13.13
CA ALA A 160 18.18 8.34 -13.39
C ALA A 160 18.22 7.26 -12.30
N ASN A 161 18.17 7.66 -11.02
CA ASN A 161 18.11 6.70 -9.92
C ASN A 161 16.84 5.84 -9.97
N LEU A 162 15.69 6.45 -10.24
CA LEU A 162 14.42 5.72 -10.35
C LEU A 162 14.45 4.68 -11.48
N LEU A 163 15.05 5.00 -12.63
CA LEU A 163 15.24 4.06 -13.73
C LEU A 163 16.08 2.85 -13.35
N VAL A 164 17.15 3.07 -12.58
CA VAL A 164 18.06 2.01 -12.12
C VAL A 164 17.40 1.15 -11.04
N ASP A 165 16.68 1.77 -10.11
CA ASP A 165 16.12 1.10 -8.94
C ASP A 165 14.78 0.40 -9.23
N LEU A 166 14.06 0.80 -10.28
CA LEU A 166 12.69 0.32 -10.57
C LEU A 166 12.58 -1.22 -10.64
N PRO A 167 13.43 -1.95 -11.37
CA PRO A 167 13.34 -3.42 -11.40
C PRO A 167 13.53 -4.04 -10.01
N GLN A 168 14.45 -3.49 -9.22
CA GLN A 168 14.73 -3.94 -7.85
C GLN A 168 13.53 -3.66 -6.92
N LEU A 169 12.90 -2.49 -7.07
CA LEU A 169 11.70 -2.11 -6.32
C LEU A 169 10.51 -3.02 -6.64
N LEU A 170 10.27 -3.31 -7.92
CA LEU A 170 9.18 -4.20 -8.34
C LEU A 170 9.45 -5.65 -7.91
N TYR A 171 10.70 -6.11 -7.98
CA TYR A 171 11.09 -7.40 -7.43
C TYR A 171 10.85 -7.48 -5.91
N ALA A 172 11.29 -6.45 -5.17
CA ALA A 172 11.09 -6.36 -3.73
C ALA A 172 9.61 -6.34 -3.36
N LEU A 173 8.79 -5.59 -4.10
CA LEU A 173 7.33 -5.56 -3.91
C LEU A 173 6.72 -6.96 -3.99
N ARG A 174 7.03 -7.71 -5.05
CA ARG A 174 6.54 -9.09 -5.22
C ARG A 174 6.99 -10.00 -4.08
N HIS A 175 8.24 -9.86 -3.66
CA HIS A 175 8.78 -10.61 -2.53
C HIS A 175 8.01 -10.32 -1.25
N TYR A 176 7.78 -9.04 -0.94
CA TYR A 176 7.07 -8.62 0.27
C TYR A 176 5.60 -9.04 0.26
N CYS A 177 4.88 -8.95 -0.88
CA CYS A 177 3.51 -9.46 -0.98
C CYS A 177 3.42 -10.96 -0.66
N ARG A 178 4.38 -11.77 -1.13
CA ARG A 178 4.44 -13.21 -0.82
C ARG A 178 4.76 -13.46 0.65
N SER A 179 5.71 -12.70 1.21
CA SER A 179 6.08 -12.79 2.62
C SER A 179 4.90 -12.42 3.54
N VAL A 180 4.13 -11.38 3.19
CA VAL A 180 2.88 -11.02 3.89
C VAL A 180 1.93 -12.22 3.97
N LEU A 181 1.64 -12.87 2.83
CA LEU A 181 0.75 -14.04 2.82
C LEU A 181 1.33 -15.24 3.58
N GLN A 182 2.65 -15.42 3.57
CA GLN A 182 3.31 -16.47 4.33
C GLN A 182 3.09 -16.25 5.84
N TYR A 183 3.35 -15.03 6.35
CA TYR A 183 3.15 -14.73 7.76
C TYR A 183 1.68 -14.74 8.15
N LEU A 184 0.80 -14.22 7.29
CA LEU A 184 -0.65 -14.29 7.51
C LEU A 184 -1.16 -15.74 7.57
N SER A 185 -0.60 -16.64 6.77
CA SER A 185 -0.94 -18.07 6.81
C SER A 185 -0.46 -18.75 8.10
N ILE A 186 0.65 -18.31 8.69
CA ILE A 186 1.11 -18.80 10.01
C ILE A 186 0.11 -18.38 11.09
N ILE A 187 -0.36 -17.13 11.06
CA ILE A 187 -1.38 -16.61 11.99
C ILE A 187 -2.70 -17.36 11.80
N GLU A 188 -3.17 -17.52 10.57
CA GLU A 188 -4.39 -18.30 10.27
C GLU A 188 -4.28 -19.72 10.85
N SER A 189 -3.16 -20.41 10.61
CA SER A 189 -2.93 -21.76 11.14
C SER A 189 -2.94 -21.78 12.66
N PHE A 190 -2.34 -20.79 13.32
CA PHE A 190 -2.37 -20.66 14.78
C PHE A 190 -3.81 -20.52 15.29
N VAL A 191 -4.61 -19.63 14.71
CA VAL A 191 -6.01 -19.41 15.10
C VAL A 191 -6.87 -20.65 14.84
N VAL A 192 -6.64 -21.37 13.74
CA VAL A 192 -7.31 -22.64 13.45
C VAL A 192 -7.01 -23.68 14.54
N HIS A 193 -5.74 -23.84 14.93
CA HIS A 193 -5.37 -24.77 16.00
C HIS A 193 -5.97 -24.37 17.35
N LEU A 194 -6.06 -23.08 17.66
CA LEU A 194 -6.78 -22.61 18.85
C LEU A 194 -8.26 -22.97 18.77
N ASN A 195 -8.92 -22.73 17.64
CA ASN A 195 -10.31 -23.08 17.44
C ASN A 195 -10.56 -24.59 17.65
N ASP A 196 -9.70 -25.44 17.08
CA ASP A 196 -9.80 -26.88 17.26
C ASP A 196 -9.60 -27.27 18.74
N PHE A 197 -8.63 -26.65 19.43
CA PHE A 197 -8.37 -26.90 20.84
C PHE A 197 -9.58 -26.55 21.72
N PHE A 198 -10.11 -25.33 21.57
CA PHE A 198 -11.23 -24.80 22.36
C PHE A 198 -12.60 -25.34 21.96
N SER A 199 -12.72 -26.01 20.82
CA SER A 199 -13.93 -26.76 20.44
C SER A 199 -14.22 -27.93 21.40
N ASP A 200 -13.21 -28.44 22.10
CA ASP A 200 -13.39 -29.43 23.17
C ASP A 200 -13.55 -28.73 24.53
N LYS A 201 -14.76 -28.81 25.09
CA LYS A 201 -15.11 -28.22 26.40
C LYS A 201 -14.21 -28.69 27.54
N ARG A 202 -13.68 -29.92 27.50
CA ARG A 202 -12.78 -30.43 28.53
C ARG A 202 -11.40 -29.78 28.43
N ARG A 203 -10.89 -29.60 27.22
CA ARG A 203 -9.60 -28.91 26.97
C ARG A 203 -9.69 -27.42 27.31
N ALA A 204 -10.76 -26.75 26.87
CA ALA A 204 -11.03 -25.36 27.19
C ALA A 204 -11.14 -25.14 28.72
N GLY A 205 -11.90 -26.00 29.41
CA GLY A 205 -12.02 -25.97 30.87
C GLY A 205 -10.71 -26.26 31.61
N ALA A 206 -9.83 -27.12 31.06
CA ALA A 206 -8.52 -27.36 31.63
C ALA A 206 -7.60 -26.15 31.44
N PHE A 207 -7.59 -25.53 30.25
CA PHE A 207 -6.82 -24.32 29.95
C PHE A 207 -7.16 -23.18 30.90
N GLY A 208 -8.45 -22.92 31.13
CA GLY A 208 -8.91 -21.85 32.01
C GLY A 208 -8.53 -21.97 33.48
N ARG A 209 -8.15 -23.17 33.92
CA ARG A 209 -7.66 -23.40 35.29
C ARG A 209 -6.19 -23.03 35.47
N HIS A 210 -5.47 -22.75 34.38
CA HIS A 210 -4.05 -22.39 34.40
C HIS A 210 -3.92 -20.90 34.11
N GLU A 211 -3.86 -20.08 35.16
CA GLU A 211 -3.80 -18.62 35.07
C GLU A 211 -2.65 -18.12 34.17
N GLU A 212 -1.49 -18.78 34.21
CA GLU A 212 -0.35 -18.44 33.37
C GLU A 212 -0.64 -18.57 31.86
N PHE A 213 -1.41 -19.59 31.47
CA PHE A 213 -1.77 -19.81 30.06
C PHE A 213 -2.83 -18.80 29.60
N VAL A 214 -3.81 -18.50 30.44
CA VAL A 214 -4.81 -17.46 30.19
C VAL A 214 -4.13 -16.10 30.05
N LYS A 215 -3.20 -15.77 30.95
CA LYS A 215 -2.41 -14.54 30.89
C LYS A 215 -1.53 -14.50 29.64
N GLY A 216 -0.91 -15.61 29.28
CA GLY A 216 -0.11 -15.73 28.05
C GLY A 216 -0.93 -15.45 26.79
N LEU A 217 -2.14 -15.99 26.70
CA LEU A 217 -3.02 -15.78 25.55
C LEU A 217 -3.59 -14.35 25.49
N ASN A 218 -3.91 -13.75 26.65
CA ASN A 218 -4.30 -12.33 26.72
C ASN A 218 -3.16 -11.41 26.28
N ASN A 219 -1.96 -11.62 26.81
CA ASN A 219 -0.78 -10.86 26.38
C ASN A 219 -0.54 -11.00 24.87
N PHE A 220 -0.76 -12.20 24.33
CA PHE A 220 -0.61 -12.45 22.90
C PHE A 220 -1.68 -11.71 22.07
N ALA A 221 -2.94 -11.70 22.51
CA ALA A 221 -4.00 -10.91 21.89
C ALA A 221 -3.66 -9.42 21.85
N GLU A 222 -3.16 -8.87 22.96
CA GLU A 222 -2.72 -7.46 23.00
C GLU A 222 -1.57 -7.16 22.05
N VAL A 223 -0.62 -8.09 21.89
CA VAL A 223 0.48 -7.92 20.94
C VAL A 223 -0.04 -7.96 19.51
N MET A 224 -0.97 -8.86 19.18
CA MET A 224 -1.62 -8.90 17.86
C MET A 224 -2.32 -7.59 17.55
N ASP A 225 -3.10 -7.07 18.49
CA ASP A 225 -3.82 -5.81 18.31
C ASP A 225 -2.87 -4.62 18.11
N LYS A 226 -1.83 -4.51 18.95
CA LYS A 226 -0.81 -3.46 18.82
C LYS A 226 -0.06 -3.54 17.50
N SER A 227 0.20 -4.75 17.00
CA SER A 227 0.98 -4.96 15.78
C SER A 227 0.28 -4.45 14.51
N GLN A 228 -1.05 -4.34 14.51
CA GLN A 228 -1.82 -3.88 13.34
C GLN A 228 -2.21 -2.40 13.37
N GLN A 229 -1.91 -1.67 14.45
CA GLN A 229 -2.46 -0.33 14.73
C GLN A 229 -2.24 0.72 13.63
N TYR A 230 -1.21 0.55 12.79
CA TYR A 230 -0.95 1.46 11.66
C TYR A 230 -1.32 0.86 10.30
N ALA A 231 -1.27 -0.48 10.18
CA ALA A 231 -1.52 -1.19 8.93
C ALA A 231 -2.94 -0.92 8.38
N TRP A 232 -3.95 -0.79 9.25
CA TRP A 232 -5.33 -0.53 8.81
C TRP A 232 -5.49 0.74 7.97
N ARG A 233 -4.59 1.73 8.10
CA ARG A 233 -4.66 2.98 7.32
C ARG A 233 -4.06 2.85 5.93
N HIS A 234 -3.12 1.93 5.72
CA HIS A 234 -2.33 1.87 4.49
C HIS A 234 -3.19 1.73 3.21
N PRO A 235 -4.18 0.83 3.13
CA PRO A 235 -5.02 0.72 1.94
C PRO A 235 -5.78 2.01 1.64
N TYR A 236 -6.37 2.64 2.67
CA TYR A 236 -7.15 3.87 2.51
C TYR A 236 -6.28 5.08 2.14
N VAL A 237 -5.02 5.11 2.60
CA VAL A 237 -4.07 6.16 2.17
C VAL A 237 -3.75 6.02 0.69
N LEU A 238 -3.55 4.79 0.19
CA LEU A 238 -3.33 4.54 -1.23
C LEU A 238 -4.55 4.91 -2.06
N GLU A 239 -5.75 4.48 -1.65
CA GLU A 239 -7.02 4.81 -2.30
C GLU A 239 -7.22 6.34 -2.37
N TRP A 240 -7.11 7.02 -1.23
CA TRP A 240 -7.29 8.48 -1.17
C TRP A 240 -6.27 9.25 -2.03
N LYS A 241 -4.99 8.83 -2.01
CA LYS A 241 -3.95 9.46 -2.82
C LYS A 241 -4.21 9.24 -4.31
N ALA A 242 -4.60 8.04 -4.72
CA ALA A 242 -4.91 7.74 -6.10
C ALA A 242 -6.11 8.54 -6.60
N GLU A 243 -7.19 8.62 -5.82
CA GLU A 243 -8.35 9.44 -6.16
C GLU A 243 -7.99 10.92 -6.27
N ARG A 244 -7.22 11.47 -5.32
CA ARG A 244 -6.80 12.87 -5.37
C ARG A 244 -5.92 13.14 -6.58
N SER A 245 -4.98 12.25 -6.84
CA SER A 245 -4.08 12.29 -7.99
C SER A 245 -4.81 12.07 -9.31
N CYS A 246 -6.01 11.46 -9.36
CA CYS A 246 -6.81 11.39 -10.58
C CYS A 246 -7.76 12.59 -10.72
N ARG A 247 -8.38 13.05 -9.63
CA ARG A 247 -9.33 14.17 -9.62
C ARG A 247 -8.70 15.51 -9.97
N HIS A 248 -7.43 15.73 -9.65
CA HIS A 248 -6.73 16.97 -10.06
C HIS A 248 -6.58 17.10 -11.60
N TYR A 249 -6.80 16.02 -12.36
CA TYR A 249 -6.62 16.00 -13.82
C TYR A 249 -7.93 15.73 -14.57
N LEU A 250 -8.91 15.08 -13.93
CA LEU A 250 -10.25 14.87 -14.49
C LEU A 250 -11.17 16.10 -14.35
N ILE A 251 -10.81 17.07 -13.53
CA ILE A 251 -11.42 18.41 -13.63
C ILE A 251 -10.76 19.05 -14.86
N PRO A 252 -11.51 19.37 -15.94
CA PRO A 252 -10.96 20.17 -17.01
C PRO A 252 -10.36 21.41 -16.36
N LYS A 253 -9.06 21.63 -16.58
CA LYS A 253 -8.44 22.91 -16.29
C LYS A 253 -9.29 23.93 -17.03
N ASP A 254 -10.15 24.62 -16.29
CA ASP A 254 -11.08 25.57 -16.88
C ASP A 254 -10.25 26.51 -17.75
N GLN A 255 -10.46 26.43 -19.06
CA GLN A 255 -9.66 27.13 -20.09
C GLN A 255 -9.98 28.63 -20.09
N SER A 256 -10.25 29.23 -18.93
CA SER A 256 -10.76 30.60 -18.79
C SER A 256 -9.78 31.59 -18.15
N THR A 257 -8.49 31.27 -17.98
CA THR A 257 -7.58 32.20 -17.28
C THR A 257 -6.53 32.88 -18.15
N GLY A 258 -6.34 32.45 -19.41
CA GLY A 258 -5.42 33.09 -20.34
C GLY A 258 -6.07 34.18 -21.21
N VAL A 259 -7.24 33.87 -21.78
CA VAL A 259 -7.94 34.77 -22.71
C VAL A 259 -8.63 35.91 -21.95
N ASP A 260 -9.24 35.62 -20.80
CA ASP A 260 -9.94 36.64 -20.00
C ASP A 260 -8.98 37.67 -19.39
N ARG A 261 -7.77 37.27 -18.98
CA ARG A 261 -6.77 38.21 -18.45
C ARG A 261 -6.21 39.12 -19.55
N LEU A 262 -6.01 38.61 -20.76
CA LEU A 262 -5.57 39.42 -21.89
C LEU A 262 -6.68 40.35 -22.38
N GLN A 263 -7.94 39.88 -22.43
CA GLN A 263 -9.10 40.72 -22.79
C GLN A 263 -9.35 41.81 -21.75
N ILE A 264 -9.28 41.51 -20.45
CA ILE A 264 -9.39 42.52 -19.39
C ILE A 264 -8.25 43.54 -19.49
N LEU A 265 -7.01 43.10 -19.78
CA LEU A 265 -5.87 44.01 -19.95
C LEU A 265 -6.01 44.90 -21.19
N VAL A 266 -6.52 44.34 -22.31
CA VAL A 266 -6.79 45.09 -23.55
C VAL A 266 -7.96 46.07 -23.35
N ILE A 267 -9.01 45.68 -22.64
CA ILE A 267 -10.14 46.57 -22.29
C ILE A 267 -9.66 47.71 -21.39
N LEU A 268 -8.82 47.44 -20.37
CA LEU A 268 -8.22 48.47 -19.52
C LEU A 268 -7.29 49.42 -20.30
N LEU A 269 -6.52 48.89 -21.25
CA LEU A 269 -5.64 49.70 -22.11
C LEU A 269 -6.43 50.58 -23.08
N ILE A 270 -7.54 50.10 -23.64
CA ILE A 270 -8.42 50.87 -24.53
C ILE A 270 -9.26 51.92 -23.76
N LEU A 271 -9.59 51.68 -22.49
CA LEU A 271 -10.34 52.62 -21.64
C LEU A 271 -9.46 53.66 -20.93
N SER A 272 -8.13 53.49 -20.93
CA SER A 272 -7.20 54.45 -20.30
C SER A 272 -7.03 55.80 -21.02
N PRO A 273 -7.07 55.90 -22.38
CA PRO A 273 -6.92 57.18 -23.07
C PRO A 273 -8.05 58.20 -22.82
N PRO A 274 -9.35 57.82 -22.78
CA PRO A 274 -10.40 58.81 -22.52
C PRO A 274 -10.39 59.31 -21.07
N ILE A 275 -9.95 58.51 -20.09
CA ILE A 275 -9.90 58.94 -18.67
C ILE A 275 -8.78 59.96 -18.44
N ILE A 276 -7.61 59.77 -19.06
CA ILE A 276 -6.49 60.74 -18.97
C ILE A 276 -6.84 62.04 -19.70
N MET A 277 -7.54 61.98 -20.83
CA MET A 277 -8.01 63.17 -21.57
C MET A 277 -9.10 63.96 -20.82
N ILE A 278 -10.00 63.28 -20.10
CA ILE A 278 -10.99 63.94 -19.24
C ILE A 278 -10.30 64.60 -18.04
N TYR A 279 -9.31 63.96 -17.42
CA TYR A 279 -8.60 64.55 -16.28
C TYR A 279 -7.77 65.78 -16.66
N LEU A 280 -7.18 65.81 -17.87
CA LEU A 280 -6.45 66.98 -18.40
C LEU A 280 -7.36 68.11 -18.90
N ALA A 281 -8.66 67.87 -19.11
CA ALA A 281 -9.62 68.91 -19.47
C ALA A 281 -10.23 69.64 -18.26
N PHE A 282 -10.00 69.13 -17.04
CA PHE A 282 -10.51 69.67 -15.77
C PHE A 282 -9.43 70.22 -14.83
N VAL A 283 -8.17 70.31 -15.28
CA VAL A 283 -7.05 71.02 -14.63
C VAL A 283 -6.63 72.20 -15.50
#